data_AF-A0A925G4U9-F1
#
_entry.id   AF-A0A925G4U9-F1
#
_cell.length_a   1.000
_cell.length_b   1.000
_cell.length_c   1.000
_cell.angle_alpha   90.00
_cell.angle_beta   90.00
_cell.angle_gamma   90.00
#
_symmetry.space_group_name_H-M   'P 1'
#
loop_
_entity.id
_entity.type
_entity.pdbx_description
1 polymer ?
#
loop_
_entity_poly.entity_id
_entity_poly.type
_entity_poly.pdbx_seq_one_letter_code
_entity_poly.pdbx_strand_id
1 'polypeptide(L)'
;YQLTTEILIEGINNLNTHDSVLGPAYDGGYYLLGLKKAIPEIFENIHWSTETVFDETLNTFKEMNLSYALLPILNDIDTEEDLKAANIDY
;
A
#
# COMPACT_ATOMS: atom_id res chain seq x y z
N TYR A 1 -9.72 -10.25 1.09
CA TYR A 1 -10.52 -9.36 1.95
C TYR A 1 -9.78 -8.90 3.19
N GLN A 2 -8.92 -9.71 3.82
CA GLN A 2 -8.22 -9.31 5.04
C GLN A 2 -6.70 -9.36 4.87
N LEU A 3 -6.00 -8.43 5.51
CA LEU A 3 -4.54 -8.47 5.67
C LEU A 3 -4.14 -9.70 6.50
N THR A 4 -3.38 -10.61 5.93
CA THR A 4 -2.92 -11.82 6.61
C THR A 4 -1.42 -11.78 6.91
N THR A 5 -0.98 -12.67 7.80
CA THR A 5 0.45 -12.80 8.11
C THR A 5 1.26 -13.21 6.87
N GLU A 6 0.71 -14.01 5.98
CA GLU A 6 1.37 -14.42 4.73
C GLU A 6 1.67 -13.20 3.84
N ILE A 7 0.72 -12.26 3.72
CA ILE A 7 0.90 -11.02 2.96
C ILE A 7 2.00 -10.15 3.57
N LEU A 8 2.07 -10.07 4.90
CA LEU A 8 3.13 -9.34 5.59
C LEU A 8 4.51 -9.98 5.36
N ILE A 9 4.59 -11.31 5.45
CA ILE A 9 5.83 -12.06 5.19
C ILE A 9 6.26 -11.88 3.73
N GLU A 10 5.32 -11.95 2.78
CA GLU A 10 5.58 -11.67 1.37
C GLU A 10 6.15 -10.26 1.17
N GLY A 11 5.54 -9.25 1.80
CA GLY A 11 6.02 -7.87 1.74
C GLY A 11 7.46 -7.72 2.27
N ILE A 12 7.76 -8.34 3.42
CA ILE A 12 9.12 -8.34 3.97
C ILE A 12 10.10 -9.05 3.02
N ASN A 13 9.70 -10.19 2.44
CA ASN A 13 10.55 -10.94 1.53
C ASN A 13 10.84 -10.15 0.24
N ASN A 14 9.86 -9.41 -0.28
CA ASN A 14 10.02 -8.59 -1.48
C ASN A 14 11.03 -7.45 -1.29
N LEU A 15 11.20 -6.92 -0.06
CA LEU A 15 12.23 -5.92 0.25
C LEU A 15 13.68 -6.45 0.18
N ASN A 16 13.87 -7.77 0.06
CA ASN A 16 15.20 -8.32 -0.21
C ASN A 16 15.68 -7.96 -1.62
N THR A 17 14.78 -7.91 -2.59
CA THR A 17 15.07 -7.68 -4.02
C THR A 17 14.58 -6.34 -4.55
N HIS A 18 13.68 -5.66 -3.86
CA HIS A 18 13.13 -4.35 -4.24
C HIS A 18 13.45 -3.28 -3.18
N ASP A 19 13.39 -2.01 -3.58
CA ASP A 19 13.59 -0.87 -2.67
C ASP A 19 12.33 -0.55 -1.87
N SER A 20 11.15 -0.80 -2.45
CA SER A 20 9.85 -0.59 -1.84
C SER A 20 8.82 -1.69 -2.15
N VAL A 21 7.75 -1.73 -1.37
CA VAL A 21 6.60 -2.63 -1.54
C VAL A 21 5.31 -1.87 -1.26
N LEU A 22 4.27 -2.06 -2.07
CA LEU A 22 2.94 -1.49 -1.81
C LEU A 22 1.85 -2.57 -1.84
N GLY A 23 0.91 -2.45 -0.91
CA GLY A 23 -0.37 -3.16 -0.94
C GLY A 23 -1.48 -2.20 -1.38
N PRO A 24 -1.92 -2.21 -2.65
CA PRO A 24 -2.95 -1.31 -3.13
C PRO A 24 -4.30 -1.59 -2.46
N ALA A 25 -5.10 -0.54 -2.29
CA ALA A 25 -6.48 -0.63 -1.86
C ALA A 25 -7.43 -0.30 -3.03
N TYR A 26 -8.68 -0.77 -2.97
CA TYR A 26 -9.67 -0.56 -4.04
C TYR A 26 -10.13 0.89 -4.19
N ASP A 27 -9.93 1.72 -3.17
CA ASP A 27 -10.28 3.14 -3.12
C ASP A 27 -9.24 4.06 -3.81
N GLY A 28 -8.16 3.48 -4.36
CA GLY A 28 -7.05 4.23 -4.97
C GLY A 28 -5.93 4.62 -3.99
N GLY A 29 -6.06 4.22 -2.72
CA GLY A 29 -5.00 4.29 -1.72
C GLY A 29 -4.15 3.03 -1.66
N TYR A 30 -3.49 2.83 -0.51
CA TYR A 30 -2.79 1.61 -0.18
C TYR A 30 -2.90 1.30 1.31
N TYR A 31 -3.10 0.03 1.65
CA TYR A 31 -3.16 -0.44 3.03
C TYR A 31 -1.76 -0.76 3.60
N LEU A 32 -0.74 -0.84 2.74
CA LEU A 32 0.63 -1.16 3.14
C LEU A 32 1.66 -0.43 2.28
N LEU A 33 2.66 0.16 2.94
CA LEU A 33 3.88 0.67 2.32
C LEU A 33 5.10 0.15 3.11
N GLY A 34 5.98 -0.57 2.42
CA GLY A 34 7.25 -1.06 2.94
C GLY A 34 8.42 -0.39 2.23
N LEU A 35 9.44 0.01 2.99
CA LEU A 35 10.65 0.65 2.44
C LEU A 35 11.90 -0.02 3.00
N LYS A 36 12.88 -0.28 2.14
CA LYS A 36 14.19 -0.83 2.53
C LYS A 36 15.08 0.21 3.22
N LYS A 37 14.88 1.49 2.89
CA LYS A 37 15.56 2.66 3.46
C LYS A 37 14.55 3.77 3.65
N ALA A 38 14.81 4.71 4.56
CA ALA A 38 13.97 5.90 4.67
C ALA A 38 14.11 6.75 3.40
N ILE A 39 12.97 7.13 2.80
CA ILE A 39 12.88 7.97 1.61
C ILE A 39 11.83 9.04 1.91
N PRO A 40 12.19 10.14 2.60
CA PRO A 40 11.23 11.17 3.00
C PRO A 40 10.46 11.79 1.83
N GLU A 41 11.10 11.87 0.66
CA GLU A 41 10.57 12.52 -0.54
C GLU A 41 9.25 11.91 -1.02
N ILE A 42 9.01 10.63 -0.73
CA ILE A 42 7.75 9.96 -1.08
C ILE A 42 6.58 10.45 -0.22
N PHE A 43 6.83 11.19 0.87
CA PHE A 43 5.78 11.70 1.76
C PHE A 43 5.56 13.21 1.62
N GLU A 44 6.43 13.93 0.92
CA GLU A 44 6.44 15.40 0.91
C GLU A 44 5.40 16.02 -0.03
N ASN A 45 5.02 15.32 -1.11
CA ASN A 45 4.12 15.84 -2.15
C ASN A 45 2.93 14.92 -2.45
N ILE A 46 2.44 14.18 -1.44
CA ILE A 46 1.27 13.31 -1.60
C ILE A 46 0.00 14.05 -1.14
N HIS A 47 -1.03 14.00 -1.98
CA HIS A 47 -2.38 14.41 -1.60
C HIS A 47 -3.04 13.28 -0.80
N TRP A 48 -2.76 13.23 0.50
CA TRP A 48 -3.32 12.20 1.37
C TRP A 48 -4.85 12.17 1.36
N SER A 49 -5.41 10.98 1.58
CA SER A 49 -6.86 10.73 1.62
C SER A 49 -7.59 11.01 0.30
N THR A 50 -6.89 10.82 -0.83
CA THR A 50 -7.49 10.81 -2.17
C THR A 50 -7.27 9.45 -2.84
N GLU A 51 -8.08 9.16 -3.86
CA GLU A 51 -7.91 7.99 -4.74
C GLU A 51 -6.63 8.06 -5.61
N THR A 52 -5.87 9.16 -5.55
CA THR A 52 -4.66 9.38 -6.34
C THR A 52 -3.38 9.03 -5.59
N VAL A 53 -3.45 8.75 -4.29
CA VAL A 53 -2.29 8.51 -3.43
C VAL A 53 -1.42 7.36 -3.95
N PHE A 54 -2.03 6.26 -4.40
CA PHE A 54 -1.27 5.13 -4.95
C PHE A 54 -0.48 5.53 -6.20
N ASP A 55 -1.13 6.19 -7.17
CA ASP A 55 -0.50 6.59 -8.42
C ASP A 55 0.57 7.67 -8.22
N GLU A 56 0.34 8.63 -7.32
CA GLU A 56 1.32 9.64 -6.92
C GLU A 56 2.58 8.98 -6.36
N THR A 57 2.41 8.01 -5.46
CA THR A 57 3.53 7.27 -4.86
C THR A 57 4.31 6.48 -5.90
N LEU A 58 3.62 5.79 -6.83
CA LEU A 58 4.28 5.07 -7.93
C LEU A 58 5.05 6.00 -8.87
N ASN A 59 4.55 7.22 -9.10
CA ASN A 59 5.24 8.19 -9.92
C ASN A 59 6.53 8.67 -9.23
N THR A 60 6.51 8.92 -7.93
CA THR A 60 7.74 9.24 -7.18
C THR A 60 8.75 8.10 -7.25
N PHE A 61 8.34 6.84 -7.12
CA PHE A 61 9.27 5.71 -7.30
C PHE A 61 9.90 5.67 -8.70
N LYS A 62 9.12 5.95 -9.75
CA LYS A 62 9.64 6.02 -11.12
C LYS A 62 10.63 7.18 -11.29
N GLU A 63 10.30 8.36 -10.78
CA GLU A 63 11.16 9.56 -10.85
C GLU A 63 12.50 9.35 -10.13
N MET A 64 12.47 8.64 -8.99
CA MET A 64 13.65 8.31 -8.20
C MET A 64 14.36 7.03 -8.69
N ASN A 65 13.85 6.38 -9.74
CA ASN A 65 14.35 5.12 -10.29
C ASN A 65 14.46 4.00 -9.23
N LEU A 66 13.48 3.93 -8.33
CA LEU A 66 13.36 2.95 -7.26
C LEU A 66 12.59 1.73 -7.75
N SER A 67 13.08 0.55 -7.38
CA SER A 67 12.37 -0.70 -7.65
C SER A 67 11.26 -0.93 -6.62
N TYR A 68 10.09 -1.38 -7.08
CA TYR A 68 8.95 -1.66 -6.21
C TYR A 68 8.28 -2.98 -6.55
N ALA A 69 7.70 -3.64 -5.55
CA ALA A 69 6.81 -4.78 -5.72
C ALA A 69 5.38 -4.44 -5.27
N LEU A 70 4.39 -5.10 -5.87
CA LEU A 70 2.99 -4.95 -5.52
C LEU A 70 2.48 -6.22 -4.85
N LEU A 71 1.82 -6.06 -3.71
CA LEU A 71 1.07 -7.11 -3.01
C LEU A 71 -0.35 -7.19 -3.59
N PRO A 72 -1.14 -8.22 -3.21
CA PRO A 72 -2.53 -8.32 -3.62
C PRO A 72 -3.34 -7.08 -3.23
N ILE A 73 -4.25 -6.66 -4.10
CA ILE A 73 -5.21 -5.57 -3.79
C ILE A 73 -6.20 -6.04 -2.71
N LEU A 74 -6.42 -5.22 -1.69
CA LEU A 74 -7.39 -5.49 -0.62
C LEU A 74 -8.41 -4.35 -0.49
N ASN A 75 -9.46 -4.59 0.29
CA ASN A 75 -10.40 -3.53 0.66
C ASN A 75 -9.95 -2.96 2.01
N ASP A 76 -9.77 -1.65 2.09
CA ASP A 76 -9.68 -0.96 3.38
C ASP A 76 -11.08 -0.85 3.99
N ILE A 77 -11.17 -0.70 5.31
CA ILE A 77 -12.42 -0.52 6.04
C ILE A 77 -12.48 0.94 6.50
N ASP A 78 -12.99 1.82 5.64
CA ASP A 78 -13.09 3.26 5.92
C ASP A 78 -14.51 3.68 6.34
N THR A 79 -15.52 2.98 5.85
CA THR A 79 -16.94 3.33 6.05
C THR A 79 -17.70 2.29 6.87
N GLU A 80 -18.86 2.67 7.41
CA GLU A 80 -19.76 1.71 8.06
C GLU A 80 -20.26 0.64 7.09
N GLU A 81 -20.41 1.00 5.81
CA GLU A 81 -20.72 0.08 4.72
C GLU A 81 -19.61 -0.95 4.52
N ASP A 82 -18.34 -0.54 4.55
CA ASP A 82 -17.19 -1.46 4.47
C ASP A 82 -17.16 -2.42 5.65
N LEU A 83 -17.48 -1.95 6.85
CA LEU A 83 -17.56 -2.79 8.04
C LEU A 83 -18.67 -3.85 7.92
N LYS A 84 -19.84 -3.46 7.41
CA LYS A 84 -20.95 -4.41 7.14
C LYS A 84 -20.57 -5.43 6.08
N ALA A 85 -19.83 -5.02 5.04
CA ALA A 85 -19.36 -5.89 3.96
C ALA A 85 -18.24 -6.84 4.41
N ALA A 86 -17.41 -6.43 5.37
CA ALA A 86 -16.31 -7.23 5.89
C ALA A 86 -16.78 -8.45 6.71
N ASN A 87 -18.09 -8.55 7.00
CA ASN A 87 -18.74 -9.69 7.65
C ASN A 87 -18.00 -10.16 8.91
N ILE A 88 -17.51 -9.17 9.69
CA ILE A 88 -16.78 -9.38 10.94
C ILE A 88 -17.84 -9.62 12.02
N ASP A 89 -18.11 -10.89 12.32
CA ASP A 89 -18.97 -11.27 13.43
C ASP A 89 -18.37 -10.76 14.76
N TYR A 90 -19.14 -9.95 15.51
CA TYR A 90 -18.86 -9.50 16.87
C TYR A 90 -19.63 -10.33 17.90
#